data_AF-A0A4R4WK81-F1
#
_entry.id   AF-A0A4R4WK81-F1
#
_cell.length_a   1.000
_cell.length_b   1.000
_cell.length_c   1.000
_cell.angle_alpha   90.00
_cell.angle_beta   90.00
_cell.angle_gamma   90.00
#
_symmetry.space_group_name_H-M   'P 1'
#
loop_
_entity.id
_entity.type
_entity.pdbx_description
1 polymer ?
#
loop_
_entity_poly.entity_id
_entity_poly.type
_entity_poly.pdbx_seq_one_letter_code
_entity_poly.pdbx_strand_id
1 'polypeptide(L)'
;MSRLPGHVLRGEHATDEQIRAMATALNRLHQDIPTRVVEALEPAPWGPATAVNNARTWADKHPDLGDDPLVHQAFRAGAAWLASDVPDKLIANPFPPVMGLADGNHANYLWDDRERRVWLIDWEDSQGRSVLGW
;
A
#
# COMPACT_ATOMS: atom_id res chain seq x y z
N MET A 1 -5.77 6.11 -23.14
CA MET A 1 -4.93 6.77 -22.12
C MET A 1 -4.08 7.83 -22.81
N SER A 2 -4.00 9.04 -22.26
CA SER A 2 -3.06 10.08 -22.71
C SER A 2 -1.72 9.93 -22.01
N ARG A 3 -0.64 10.44 -22.62
CA ARG A 3 0.68 10.45 -21.98
C ARG A 3 0.70 11.51 -20.87
N LEU A 4 1.08 11.09 -19.66
CA LEU A 4 1.34 12.01 -18.55
C LEU A 4 2.78 12.53 -18.62
N PRO A 5 3.03 13.81 -18.31
CA PRO A 5 4.38 14.36 -18.19
C PRO A 5 5.05 13.84 -16.91
N GLY A 6 6.38 13.67 -16.96
CA GLY A 6 7.18 13.30 -15.81
C GLY A 6 8.02 12.04 -15.99
N HIS A 7 8.61 11.59 -14.90
CA HIS A 7 9.39 10.35 -14.81
C HIS A 7 8.95 9.50 -13.61
N VAL A 8 9.07 8.19 -13.73
CA VAL A 8 8.74 7.26 -12.64
C VAL A 8 9.83 7.31 -11.59
N LEU A 9 9.47 7.21 -10.31
CA LEU A 9 10.44 7.28 -9.21
C LEU A 9 11.12 5.92 -8.89
N ARG A 10 10.88 4.90 -9.71
CA ARG A 10 11.41 3.55 -9.51
C ARG A 10 12.94 3.55 -9.38
N GLY A 11 13.43 2.94 -8.30
CA GLY A 11 14.87 2.74 -8.09
C GLY A 11 15.61 3.98 -7.59
N GLU A 12 14.90 5.09 -7.35
CA GLU A 12 15.47 6.33 -6.87
C GLU A 12 15.09 6.58 -5.40
N HIS A 13 15.96 7.28 -4.67
CA HIS A 13 15.61 7.82 -3.38
C HIS A 13 14.71 9.04 -3.57
N ALA A 14 13.51 8.99 -2.99
CA ALA A 14 12.62 10.14 -2.99
C ALA A 14 13.25 11.31 -2.21
N THR A 15 13.23 12.49 -2.82
CA THR A 15 13.55 13.74 -2.14
C THR A 15 12.43 14.13 -1.17
N ASP A 16 12.73 14.97 -0.18
CA ASP A 16 11.72 15.50 0.76
C ASP A 16 10.52 16.15 0.05
N GLU A 17 10.77 16.76 -1.09
CA GLU A 17 9.71 17.34 -1.91
C GLU A 17 8.82 16.28 -2.54
N GLN A 18 9.42 15.26 -3.16
CA GLN A 18 8.65 14.16 -3.74
C GLN A 18 7.84 13.44 -2.65
N ILE A 19 8.39 13.28 -1.44
CA ILE A 19 7.67 12.74 -0.28
C ILE A 19 6.44 13.60 0.06
N ARG A 20 6.60 14.93 0.14
CA ARG A 20 5.46 15.84 0.39
C ARG A 20 4.42 15.79 -0.72
N ALA A 21 4.84 15.68 -1.97
CA ALA A 21 3.95 15.60 -3.12
C ALA A 21 3.19 14.26 -3.17
N MET A 22 3.85 13.14 -2.84
CA MET A 22 3.21 11.83 -2.67
C MET A 22 2.16 11.88 -1.57
N ALA A 23 2.50 12.40 -0.39
CA ALA A 23 1.56 12.57 0.72
C ALA A 23 0.36 13.44 0.32
N THR A 24 0.60 14.53 -0.43
CA THR A 24 -0.47 15.40 -0.93
C THR A 24 -1.39 14.66 -1.91
N ALA A 25 -0.83 13.87 -2.83
CA ALA A 25 -1.61 13.09 -3.78
C ALA A 25 -2.46 12.01 -3.10
N LEU A 26 -1.89 11.29 -2.13
CA LEU A 26 -2.60 10.28 -1.33
C LEU A 26 -3.70 10.92 -0.47
N ASN A 27 -3.44 12.06 0.17
CA ASN A 27 -4.45 12.77 0.94
C ASN A 27 -5.63 13.20 0.07
N ARG A 28 -5.38 13.70 -1.15
CA ARG A 28 -6.45 14.02 -2.11
C ARG A 28 -7.26 12.78 -2.49
N LEU A 29 -6.59 11.67 -2.79
CA LEU A 29 -7.28 10.40 -3.09
C LEU A 29 -8.22 9.99 -1.94
N HIS A 30 -7.74 10.07 -0.70
CA HIS A 30 -8.49 9.65 0.48
C HIS A 30 -9.60 10.63 0.90
N GLN A 31 -9.45 11.93 0.63
CA GLN A 31 -10.34 12.98 1.16
C GLN A 31 -11.31 13.54 0.11
N ASP A 32 -10.92 13.58 -1.16
CA ASP A 32 -11.71 14.24 -2.20
C ASP A 32 -12.83 13.32 -2.73
N ILE A 33 -12.73 12.00 -2.53
CA ILE A 33 -13.78 11.04 -2.88
C ILE A 33 -14.77 10.94 -1.72
N PRO A 34 -16.06 11.30 -1.91
CA PRO A 34 -17.03 11.26 -0.83
C PRO A 34 -17.18 9.85 -0.24
N THR A 35 -17.21 9.73 1.07
CA THR A 35 -17.30 8.43 1.79
C THR A 35 -18.44 7.55 1.28
N ARG A 36 -19.63 8.13 1.02
CA ARG A 36 -20.79 7.40 0.47
C ARG A 36 -20.53 6.71 -0.88
N VAL A 37 -19.61 7.26 -1.69
CA VAL A 37 -19.21 6.68 -2.97
C VAL A 37 -18.31 5.48 -2.72
N VAL A 38 -17.35 5.63 -1.80
CA VAL A 38 -16.43 4.56 -1.40
C VAL A 38 -17.17 3.40 -0.73
N GLU A 39 -18.16 3.68 0.11
CA GLU A 39 -18.97 2.65 0.77
C GLU A 39 -19.76 1.78 -0.21
N ALA A 40 -20.15 2.35 -1.36
CA ALA A 40 -20.86 1.64 -2.42
C ALA A 40 -19.94 0.77 -3.31
N LEU A 41 -18.62 0.85 -3.13
CA LEU A 41 -17.68 -0.03 -3.81
C LEU A 41 -17.62 -1.39 -3.13
N GLU A 42 -17.44 -2.43 -3.94
CA GLU A 42 -17.06 -3.75 -3.44
C GLU A 42 -15.74 -3.67 -2.65
N PRO A 43 -15.53 -4.50 -1.62
CA PRO A 43 -14.25 -4.54 -0.91
C PRO A 43 -13.06 -4.79 -1.85
N ALA A 44 -11.93 -4.14 -1.55
CA ALA A 44 -10.72 -4.37 -2.33
C ALA A 44 -10.23 -5.82 -2.19
N PRO A 45 -9.72 -6.45 -3.27
CA PRO A 45 -9.19 -7.81 -3.22
C PRO A 45 -8.15 -8.01 -2.11
N TRP A 46 -7.33 -6.98 -1.87
CA TRP A 46 -6.28 -6.92 -0.84
C TRP A 46 -6.75 -6.33 0.49
N GLY A 47 -8.03 -6.46 0.84
CA GLY A 47 -8.54 -6.02 2.14
C GLY A 47 -7.78 -6.63 3.34
N PRO A 48 -7.88 -6.05 4.54
CA PRO A 48 -7.06 -6.42 5.71
C PRO A 48 -7.05 -7.92 6.03
N ALA A 49 -8.22 -8.57 6.01
CA ALA A 49 -8.33 -10.01 6.25
C ALA A 49 -7.55 -10.83 5.21
N THR A 50 -7.66 -10.47 3.94
CA THR A 50 -6.93 -11.12 2.84
C THR A 50 -5.43 -10.91 2.99
N ALA A 51 -5.00 -9.68 3.32
CA ALA A 51 -3.59 -9.36 3.51
C ALA A 51 -2.96 -10.17 4.66
N VAL A 52 -3.64 -10.26 5.81
CA VAL A 52 -3.18 -11.06 6.96
C VAL A 52 -3.11 -12.55 6.60
N ASN A 53 -4.15 -13.08 5.94
CA ASN A 53 -4.18 -14.50 5.54
C ASN A 53 -3.09 -14.84 4.52
N ASN A 54 -2.83 -13.96 3.55
CA ASN A 54 -1.77 -14.13 2.57
C ASN A 54 -0.39 -14.10 3.24
N ALA A 55 -0.15 -13.15 4.17
CA ALA A 55 1.09 -13.07 4.91
C ALA A 55 1.36 -14.34 5.74
N ARG A 56 0.34 -14.87 6.44
CA ARG A 56 0.43 -16.16 7.15
C ARG A 56 0.75 -17.31 6.19
N THR A 57 0.03 -17.39 5.07
CA THR A 57 0.26 -18.41 4.03
C THR A 57 1.67 -18.35 3.46
N TRP A 58 2.25 -17.16 3.29
CA TRP A 58 3.63 -17.01 2.81
C TRP A 58 4.67 -17.40 3.85
N ALA A 59 4.43 -17.08 5.13
CA ALA A 59 5.31 -17.54 6.21
C ALA A 59 5.31 -19.07 6.33
N ASP A 60 4.14 -19.71 6.20
CA ASP A 60 3.99 -21.17 6.28
C ASP A 60 4.65 -21.93 5.12
N LYS A 61 4.98 -21.25 4.01
CA LYS A 61 5.72 -21.85 2.91
C LYS A 61 7.20 -22.11 3.22
N HIS A 62 7.70 -21.65 4.36
CA HIS A 62 9.11 -21.80 4.78
C HIS A 62 10.07 -21.41 3.65
N PRO A 63 10.07 -20.13 3.23
CA PRO A 63 10.90 -19.69 2.12
C PRO A 63 12.38 -19.92 2.40
N ASP A 64 13.16 -20.10 1.35
CA ASP A 64 14.62 -20.07 1.45
C ASP A 64 15.05 -18.64 1.83
N LEU A 65 15.66 -18.52 3.01
CA LEU A 65 16.12 -17.25 3.58
C LEU A 65 17.61 -16.99 3.28
N GLY A 66 18.31 -17.93 2.64
CA GLY A 66 19.76 -17.93 2.57
C GLY A 66 20.42 -18.10 3.95
N ASP A 67 21.67 -17.68 4.08
CA ASP A 67 22.49 -17.92 5.28
C ASP A 67 22.62 -16.71 6.22
N ASP A 68 22.01 -15.56 5.91
CA ASP A 68 22.15 -14.34 6.69
C ASP A 68 21.43 -14.44 8.06
N PRO A 69 22.14 -14.42 9.20
CA PRO A 69 21.53 -14.54 10.52
C PRO A 69 20.49 -13.45 10.83
N LEU A 70 20.65 -12.24 10.27
CA LEU A 70 19.72 -11.13 10.47
C LEU A 70 18.39 -11.40 9.75
N VAL A 71 18.44 -11.94 8.53
CA VAL A 71 17.24 -12.34 7.78
C VAL A 71 16.48 -13.42 8.54
N HIS A 72 17.20 -14.43 9.06
CA HIS A 72 16.62 -15.47 9.91
C HIS A 72 15.98 -14.90 11.18
N GLN A 73 16.62 -13.94 11.84
CA GLN A 73 16.06 -13.28 13.02
C GLN A 73 14.80 -12.48 12.68
N ALA A 74 14.84 -11.69 11.61
CA ALA A 74 13.72 -10.89 11.14
C ALA A 74 12.52 -11.77 10.77
N PHE A 75 12.77 -12.87 10.04
CA PHE A 75 11.72 -13.83 9.69
C PHE A 75 11.08 -14.47 10.92
N ARG A 76 11.88 -14.93 11.90
CA ARG A 76 11.33 -15.49 13.16
C ARG A 76 10.48 -14.46 13.92
N ALA A 77 10.93 -13.21 14.01
CA ALA A 77 10.17 -12.15 14.67
C ALA A 77 8.84 -11.85 13.94
N GLY A 78 8.89 -11.76 12.61
CA GLY A 78 7.70 -11.56 11.77
C GLY A 78 6.71 -12.72 11.85
N ALA A 79 7.19 -13.97 11.80
CA ALA A 79 6.36 -15.16 11.94
C ALA A 79 5.72 -15.25 13.34
N ALA A 80 6.47 -14.93 14.40
CA ALA A 80 5.93 -14.88 15.76
C ALA A 80 4.86 -13.79 15.91
N TRP A 81 5.05 -12.62 15.28
CA TRP A 81 4.03 -11.58 15.23
C TRP A 81 2.79 -12.03 14.46
N LEU A 82 2.95 -12.67 13.30
CA LEU A 82 1.85 -13.21 12.49
C LEU A 82 1.02 -14.30 13.21
N ALA A 83 1.67 -15.07 14.09
CA ALA A 83 1.05 -16.11 14.91
C ALA A 83 0.36 -15.57 16.18
N SER A 84 0.56 -14.29 16.52
CA SER A 84 -0.12 -13.64 17.64
C SER A 84 -1.52 -13.14 17.27
N ASP A 85 -2.23 -12.55 18.25
CA ASP A 85 -3.53 -11.90 18.06
C ASP A 85 -3.43 -10.47 17.46
N VAL A 86 -2.21 -9.94 17.33
CA VAL A 86 -1.98 -8.55 16.89
C VAL A 86 -2.45 -8.30 15.45
N PRO A 87 -2.15 -9.16 14.45
CA PRO A 87 -2.64 -8.97 13.09
C PRO A 87 -4.16 -9.00 12.99
N ASP A 88 -4.85 -9.79 13.83
CA ASP A 88 -6.31 -9.88 13.79
C ASP A 88 -6.97 -8.55 14.22
N LYS A 89 -6.29 -7.76 15.07
CA LYS A 89 -6.73 -6.40 15.43
C LYS A 89 -6.65 -5.43 14.24
N LEU A 90 -5.78 -5.70 13.26
CA LEU A 90 -5.70 -4.90 12.03
C LEU A 90 -6.87 -5.15 11.08
N ILE A 91 -7.54 -6.30 11.21
CA ILE A 91 -8.74 -6.64 10.43
C ILE A 91 -9.90 -5.73 10.83
N ALA A 92 -10.06 -5.50 12.13
CA ALA A 92 -11.03 -4.58 12.69
C ALA A 92 -10.52 -3.12 12.59
N ASN A 93 -10.46 -2.58 11.37
CA ASN A 93 -10.06 -1.18 11.18
C ASN A 93 -11.24 -0.25 11.53
N PRO A 94 -11.11 0.64 12.54
CA PRO A 94 -12.17 1.56 12.93
C PRO A 94 -12.28 2.82 12.05
N PHE A 95 -11.34 3.02 11.11
CA PHE A 95 -11.31 4.22 10.28
C PHE A 95 -12.34 4.15 9.14
N PRO A 96 -12.83 5.32 8.67
CA PRO A 96 -13.70 5.37 7.50
C PRO A 96 -13.03 4.70 6.29
N PRO A 97 -13.82 4.01 5.45
CA PRO A 97 -13.30 3.42 4.24
C PRO A 97 -12.78 4.48 3.27
N VAL A 98 -11.71 4.15 2.55
CA VAL A 98 -11.10 5.00 1.52
C VAL A 98 -10.90 4.20 0.22
N MET A 99 -10.75 4.92 -0.89
CA MET A 99 -10.20 4.30 -2.10
C MET A 99 -8.68 4.24 -1.94
N GLY A 100 -8.11 3.03 -2.07
CA GLY A 100 -6.66 2.84 -2.00
C GLY A 100 -6.07 2.50 -3.36
N LEU A 101 -4.77 2.75 -3.53
CA LEU A 101 -4.02 2.30 -4.70
C LEU A 101 -3.79 0.78 -4.73
N ALA A 102 -3.88 0.12 -3.56
CA ALA A 102 -3.53 -1.28 -3.30
C ALA A 102 -2.06 -1.66 -3.58
N ASP A 103 -1.39 -1.04 -4.56
CA ASP A 103 0.04 -1.14 -4.79
C ASP A 103 0.74 0.23 -4.67
N GLY A 104 1.22 0.52 -3.45
CA GLY A 104 1.95 1.74 -3.12
C GLY A 104 3.42 1.74 -3.52
N ASN A 105 3.85 0.89 -4.47
CA ASN A 105 5.23 0.83 -4.93
C ASN A 105 5.73 2.16 -5.52
N HIS A 106 7.01 2.48 -5.31
CA HIS A 106 7.60 3.74 -5.80
C HIS A 106 7.52 3.90 -7.34
N ALA A 107 7.35 2.79 -8.06
CA ALA A 107 7.14 2.77 -9.50
C ALA A 107 5.79 3.34 -9.95
N ASN A 108 4.79 3.38 -9.06
CA ASN A 108 3.42 3.79 -9.34
C ASN A 108 3.21 5.29 -9.08
N TYR A 109 4.32 6.01 -8.84
CA TYR A 109 4.36 7.46 -8.70
C TYR A 109 5.17 8.05 -9.84
N LEU A 110 4.51 8.89 -10.63
CA LEU A 110 5.13 9.66 -11.70
C LEU A 110 5.31 11.10 -11.25
N TRP A 111 6.56 11.55 -11.12
CA TRP A 111 6.89 12.91 -10.73
C TRP A 111 6.88 13.85 -11.94
N ASP A 112 6.08 14.90 -11.85
CA ASP A 112 5.99 15.97 -12.82
C ASP A 112 6.90 17.13 -12.40
N ASP A 113 8.09 17.21 -13.00
CA ASP A 113 9.09 18.23 -12.69
C ASP A 113 8.60 19.67 -12.90
N ARG A 114 7.63 19.87 -13.81
CA ARG A 114 7.13 21.21 -14.15
C ARG A 114 6.12 21.70 -13.12
N GLU A 115 5.20 20.82 -12.75
CA GLU A 115 4.10 21.13 -11.83
C GLU A 115 4.45 20.80 -10.38
N ARG A 116 5.62 20.19 -10.14
CA ARG A 116 6.13 19.76 -8.83
C ARG A 116 5.11 18.94 -8.06
N ARG A 117 4.50 17.97 -8.75
CA ARG A 117 3.45 17.08 -8.22
C ARG A 117 3.69 15.64 -8.62
N VAL A 118 2.96 14.75 -7.97
CA VAL A 118 2.96 13.32 -8.28
C VAL A 118 1.63 12.93 -8.90
N TRP A 119 1.71 12.16 -9.98
CA TRP A 119 0.59 11.41 -10.54
C TRP A 119 0.61 9.97 -10.01
N LEU A 120 -0.55 9.50 -9.59
CA LEU A 120 -0.76 8.11 -9.21
C LEU A 120 -1.14 7.32 -10.48
N ILE A 121 -0.38 6.27 -10.78
CA ILE A 121 -0.59 5.40 -11.95
C ILE A 121 -0.76 3.95 -11.48
N ASP A 122 -1.01 3.01 -12.41
CA ASP A 122 -1.22 1.59 -12.09
C ASP A 122 -2.43 1.34 -11.20
N TRP A 123 -3.63 1.47 -11.79
CA TRP A 123 -4.91 1.40 -11.06
C TRP A 123 -5.58 0.02 -11.12
N GLU A 124 -4.95 -0.99 -11.70
CA GLU A 124 -5.52 -2.33 -11.87
C GLU A 124 -5.91 -3.00 -10.55
N ASP A 125 -5.12 -2.76 -9.50
CA ASP A 125 -5.32 -3.33 -8.16
C ASP A 125 -6.13 -2.39 -7.24
N SER A 126 -6.34 -1.13 -7.65
CA SER A 126 -7.11 -0.10 -6.93
C SER A 126 -8.62 -0.35 -6.93
N GLN A 127 -9.06 -1.56 -7.31
CA GLN A 127 -10.46 -1.91 -7.36
C GLN A 127 -10.98 -2.06 -5.93
N GLY A 128 -11.94 -1.21 -5.58
CA GLY A 128 -12.77 -1.41 -4.40
C GLY A 128 -12.43 -0.55 -3.20
N ARG A 129 -13.21 -0.78 -2.15
CA ARG A 129 -13.12 -0.14 -0.86
C ARG A 129 -11.95 -0.71 -0.07
N SER A 130 -11.02 0.16 0.31
CA SER A 130 -9.93 -0.16 1.22
C SER A 130 -10.15 0.52 2.57
N VAL A 131 -9.22 0.27 3.48
CA VAL A 131 -9.14 0.95 4.77
C VAL A 131 -7.86 1.77 4.80
N LEU A 132 -7.84 2.88 5.54
CA LEU A 132 -6.61 3.63 5.73
C LEU A 132 -5.63 2.73 6.49
N GLY A 133 -4.58 2.27 5.80
CA GLY A 133 -3.41 1.68 6.43
C GLY A 133 -2.66 2.78 7.19
N TRP A 134 -2.07 2.41 8.32
CA TRP A 134 -1.22 3.28 9.12
C TRP A 134 -0.02 3.80 8.32
#